data_AF-A0AAP0JUP8-F1
#
_entry.id   AF-A0AAP0JUP8-F1
#
_cell.length_a   1.000
_cell.length_b   1.000
_cell.length_c   1.000
_cell.angle_alpha   90.00
_cell.angle_beta   90.00
_cell.angle_gamma   90.00
#
_symmetry.space_group_name_H-M   'P 1'
#
loop_
_entity.id
_entity.type
_entity.pdbx_description
1 polymer ?
#
loop_
_entity_poly.entity_id
_entity_poly.type
_entity_poly.pdbx_seq_one_letter_code
_entity_poly.pdbx_strand_id
1 'polypeptide(L)'
;MKGKFEFLRGGGGGGGGSRKLLFSDDIPLDHLPLKMSSGNVKLFESLTGRRLLQAYPDSINVRTMVVVDPSGDGNFTTINDAVAAAPNNTNISDGYFLIYIVPGVYEEYVTIDKNKKNVMMIGSGINQTIITGNRSVVDGSTTFNSSTLAVVGERFVAVNITIRNTAGAIKHQAVAVRNGADLSTFYNCSIEGYQDTLYTHSMRQFYRNCDIYGTVDFIFGNAAVVLQNCNLYARLPMQGQFNAITAQGRTDPNQNTGTSIHNCTIKATPDLASSTNTKTYLGRPWKEYSRTVYMQSYMDSLIDPAGWRDWNGTFALSTLYYAEYNNAGPGSNTSSRVNWPGYHVIDATDANNFTVSNFIGGDGWLPVTNAPYQGSLM
;
A
#
# COMPACT_ATOMS: atom_id res chain seq x y z
N MET A 1 46.20 -9.16 8.18
CA MET A 1 47.29 -8.47 7.44
C MET A 1 46.77 -8.07 6.08
N LYS A 2 47.06 -6.84 5.67
CA LYS A 2 46.55 -6.17 4.46
C LYS A 2 47.04 -6.84 3.19
N GLY A 3 46.17 -7.00 2.20
CA GLY A 3 46.54 -7.28 0.80
C GLY A 3 45.92 -6.22 -0.11
N LYS A 4 46.76 -5.28 -0.57
CA LYS A 4 46.45 -4.34 -1.66
C LYS A 4 46.43 -5.12 -2.98
N PHE A 5 45.53 -4.76 -3.90
CA PHE A 5 45.74 -5.01 -5.33
C PHE A 5 45.52 -3.75 -6.14
N GLU A 6 46.49 -3.53 -7.03
CA GLU A 6 46.73 -2.35 -7.84
C GLU A 6 45.78 -2.24 -9.05
N PHE A 7 45.64 -0.99 -9.50
CA PHE A 7 45.06 -0.59 -10.76
C PHE A 7 45.89 -1.05 -11.96
N LEU A 8 45.22 -1.57 -12.99
CA LEU A 8 45.73 -1.54 -14.36
C LEU A 8 44.71 -0.85 -15.27
N ARG A 9 45.17 0.23 -15.91
CA ARG A 9 44.50 0.91 -17.02
C ARG A 9 44.81 0.15 -18.31
N GLY A 10 43.77 -0.12 -19.11
CA GLY A 10 43.88 -0.49 -20.52
C GLY A 10 42.90 0.35 -21.33
N GLY A 11 43.39 1.04 -22.35
CA GLY A 11 42.62 1.89 -23.26
C GLY A 11 42.32 1.25 -24.61
N GLY A 12 41.42 1.90 -25.35
CA GLY A 12 40.95 1.56 -26.71
C GLY A 12 39.42 1.38 -26.69
N GLY A 13 38.56 2.13 -27.39
CA GLY A 13 38.69 2.87 -28.63
C GLY A 13 37.61 2.35 -29.59
N GLY A 14 36.59 3.15 -29.93
CA GLY A 14 35.56 2.74 -30.90
C GLY A 14 34.20 3.37 -30.66
N GLY A 15 33.75 4.22 -31.59
CA GLY A 15 32.57 5.07 -31.47
C GLY A 15 31.23 4.35 -31.54
N GLY A 16 30.21 5.07 -31.07
CA GLY A 16 28.80 4.74 -31.20
C GLY A 16 28.00 5.79 -30.45
N GLY A 17 27.37 6.71 -31.20
CA GLY A 17 26.53 7.77 -30.64
C GLY A 17 25.45 7.17 -29.74
N SER A 18 25.62 7.31 -28.43
CA SER A 18 24.59 6.97 -27.47
C SER A 18 23.57 8.09 -27.45
N ARG A 19 22.47 7.92 -28.20
CA ARG A 19 21.20 8.54 -27.83
C ARG A 19 20.88 8.06 -26.42
N LYS A 20 21.11 8.92 -25.43
CA LYS A 20 20.55 8.78 -24.09
C LYS A 20 19.03 8.75 -24.28
N LEU A 21 18.45 7.56 -24.16
CA LEU A 21 17.03 7.38 -23.92
C LEU A 21 16.74 8.07 -22.58
N LEU A 22 16.11 9.23 -22.64
CA LEU A 22 15.53 9.90 -21.48
C LEU A 22 14.23 9.17 -21.15
N PHE A 23 14.34 8.13 -20.31
CA PHE A 23 13.19 7.56 -19.62
C PHE A 23 13.59 7.30 -18.17
N SER A 24 13.33 8.29 -17.32
CA SER A 24 12.83 8.15 -15.95
C SER A 24 12.85 9.54 -15.32
N ASP A 25 11.76 10.30 -15.46
CA ASP A 25 11.47 11.40 -14.52
C ASP A 25 10.91 10.82 -13.21
N ASP A 26 11.50 9.73 -12.73
CA ASP A 26 11.30 9.25 -11.37
C ASP A 26 12.03 10.25 -10.48
N ILE A 27 11.29 11.20 -9.90
CA ILE A 27 11.76 11.96 -8.75
C ILE A 27 12.21 10.91 -7.72
N PRO A 28 13.49 10.91 -7.29
CA PRO A 28 13.96 9.95 -6.30
C PRO A 28 13.01 9.93 -5.10
N LEU A 29 12.80 8.74 -4.53
CA LEU A 29 11.98 8.49 -3.33
C LEU A 29 12.19 9.48 -2.17
N ASP A 30 13.27 10.23 -2.22
CA ASP A 30 13.80 11.08 -1.16
C ASP A 30 13.25 12.50 -1.12
N HIS A 31 12.49 12.95 -2.12
CA HIS A 31 12.13 14.36 -2.26
C HIS A 31 10.61 14.60 -2.36
N LEU A 32 9.88 14.50 -1.24
CA LEU A 32 8.57 15.13 -1.14
C LEU A 32 8.77 16.66 -1.19
N PRO A 33 8.22 17.39 -2.18
CA PRO A 33 8.32 18.84 -2.27
C PRO A 33 7.36 19.44 -1.26
N LEU A 34 7.82 19.59 -0.02
CA LEU A 34 7.04 20.16 1.06
C LEU A 34 7.24 21.69 1.10
N LYS A 35 6.14 22.44 1.10
CA LYS A 35 6.13 23.88 1.32
C LYS A 35 5.73 24.16 2.77
N MET A 36 6.71 24.60 3.58
CA MET A 36 6.54 24.86 5.01
C MET A 36 7.34 26.10 5.45
N SER A 37 7.18 26.53 6.70
CA SER A 37 7.95 27.65 7.27
C SER A 37 9.46 27.36 7.24
N SER A 38 10.31 28.39 7.14
CA SER A 38 11.77 28.20 7.12
C SER A 38 12.32 27.50 8.37
N GLY A 39 11.64 27.65 9.52
CA GLY A 39 11.97 26.91 10.75
C GLY A 39 11.69 25.41 10.60
N ASN A 40 10.52 25.05 10.07
CA ASN A 40 10.16 23.65 9.84
C ASN A 40 11.03 23.01 8.76
N VAL A 41 11.41 23.76 7.71
CA VAL A 41 12.39 23.29 6.72
C VAL A 41 13.68 22.86 7.42
N LYS A 42 14.30 23.77 8.18
CA LYS A 42 15.56 23.46 8.88
C LYS A 42 15.43 22.27 9.84
N LEU A 43 14.31 22.18 10.57
CA LEU A 43 14.04 21.06 11.47
C LEU A 43 13.92 19.74 10.69
N PHE A 44 13.12 19.72 9.63
CA PHE A 44 12.98 18.54 8.77
C PHE A 44 14.31 18.11 8.16
N GLU A 45 15.10 19.06 7.64
CA GLU A 45 16.42 18.79 7.08
C GLU A 45 17.38 18.24 8.14
N SER A 46 17.34 18.75 9.38
CA SER A 46 18.16 18.23 10.48
C SER A 46 17.79 16.82 10.90
N LEU A 47 16.49 16.48 10.92
CA LEU A 47 16.00 15.16 11.31
C LEU A 47 16.26 14.11 10.24
N THR A 48 16.12 14.50 8.97
CA THR A 48 16.26 13.57 7.85
C THR A 48 17.68 13.50 7.28
N GLY A 49 18.52 14.49 7.58
CA GLY A 49 19.83 14.68 6.93
C GLY A 49 19.72 15.04 5.45
N ARG A 50 18.53 15.42 4.97
CA ARG A 50 18.22 15.66 3.55
C ARG A 50 17.79 17.09 3.33
N ARG A 51 18.24 17.73 2.26
CA ARG A 51 17.77 19.08 1.90
C ARG A 51 16.43 19.01 1.19
N LEU A 52 15.51 19.90 1.54
CA LEU A 52 14.28 20.06 0.79
C LEU A 52 14.59 20.82 -0.51
N LEU A 53 14.01 20.35 -1.63
CA LEU A 53 14.09 21.09 -2.89
C LEU A 53 13.35 22.43 -2.77
N GLN A 54 13.73 23.41 -3.60
CA GLN A 54 12.99 24.67 -3.68
C GLN A 54 11.52 24.38 -4.01
N ALA A 55 10.60 25.09 -3.33
CA ALA A 55 9.17 24.90 -3.51
C ALA A 55 8.76 25.11 -4.97
N TYR A 56 8.24 24.05 -5.59
CA TYR A 56 7.64 24.05 -6.93
C TYR A 56 6.15 24.42 -6.84
N PRO A 57 5.49 24.78 -7.95
CA PRO A 57 4.05 25.06 -7.97
C PRO A 57 3.20 23.94 -7.35
N ASP A 58 3.66 22.69 -7.45
CA ASP A 58 2.97 21.49 -6.95
C ASP A 58 3.42 21.05 -5.55
N SER A 59 4.09 21.92 -4.79
CA SER A 59 4.53 21.59 -3.43
C SER A 59 3.35 21.42 -2.46
N ILE A 60 3.46 20.39 -1.61
CA ILE A 60 2.48 20.09 -0.57
C ILE A 60 2.54 21.20 0.49
N ASN A 61 1.45 21.94 0.66
CA ASN A 61 1.35 22.95 1.71
C ASN A 61 1.28 22.27 3.08
N VAL A 62 2.27 22.51 3.94
CA VAL A 62 2.31 22.02 5.32
C VAL A 62 2.12 23.21 6.26
N ARG A 63 0.98 23.22 6.96
CA ARG A 63 0.60 24.27 7.91
C ARG A 63 1.45 24.23 9.16
N THR A 64 1.61 23.03 9.70
CA THR A 64 2.24 22.78 10.99
C THR A 64 2.96 21.44 10.89
N MET A 65 4.17 21.40 11.44
CA MET A 65 4.95 20.19 11.60
C MET A 65 5.19 19.99 13.09
N VAL A 66 4.97 18.76 13.56
CA VAL A 66 5.32 18.30 14.91
C VAL A 66 6.16 17.03 14.82
N VAL A 67 7.02 16.83 15.81
CA VAL A 67 7.93 15.68 15.90
C VAL A 67 7.48 14.78 17.04
N VAL A 68 7.37 13.49 16.77
CA VAL A 68 7.18 12.44 17.78
C VAL A 68 8.54 11.80 18.04
N ASP A 69 9.05 11.95 19.26
CA ASP A 69 10.28 11.33 19.73
C ASP A 69 10.08 10.74 21.14
N PRO A 70 10.14 9.41 21.30
CA PRO A 70 9.96 8.77 22.61
C PRO A 70 11.08 9.11 23.61
N SER A 71 12.22 9.68 23.19
CA SER A 71 13.26 10.18 24.11
C SER A 71 12.84 11.45 24.86
N GLY A 72 11.83 12.17 24.33
CA GLY A 72 11.42 13.49 24.82
C GLY A 72 12.05 14.67 24.07
N ASP A 73 12.87 14.44 23.05
CA ASP A 73 13.51 15.50 22.25
C ASP A 73 12.59 16.11 21.17
N GLY A 74 11.38 15.57 21.02
CA GLY A 74 10.35 16.00 20.08
C GLY A 74 9.27 16.91 20.71
N ASN A 75 8.22 17.19 19.96
CA ASN A 75 7.03 17.88 20.48
C ASN A 75 6.15 16.95 21.33
N PHE A 76 6.14 15.66 21.00
CA PHE A 76 5.37 14.62 21.67
C PHE A 76 6.21 13.35 21.84
N THR A 77 5.91 12.53 22.84
CA THR A 77 6.54 11.22 23.04
C THR A 77 5.74 10.08 22.43
N THR A 78 4.47 10.30 22.10
CA THR A 78 3.56 9.32 21.50
C THR A 78 2.94 9.83 20.20
N ILE A 79 2.58 8.91 19.31
CA ILE A 79 1.87 9.23 18.07
C ILE A 79 0.45 9.70 18.38
N ASN A 80 -0.22 9.08 19.36
CA ASN A 80 -1.58 9.46 19.75
C ASN A 80 -1.67 10.91 20.26
N ASP A 81 -0.70 11.40 21.03
CA ASP A 81 -0.69 12.80 21.48
C ASP A 81 -0.52 13.78 20.31
N ALA A 82 0.34 13.45 19.35
CA ALA A 82 0.50 14.27 18.14
C ALA A 82 -0.78 14.30 17.28
N VAL A 83 -1.47 13.16 17.15
CA VAL A 83 -2.78 13.09 16.47
C VAL A 83 -3.85 13.89 17.22
N ALA A 84 -3.87 13.83 18.55
CA ALA A 84 -4.81 14.59 19.36
C ALA A 84 -4.64 16.10 19.16
N ALA A 85 -3.39 16.56 19.05
CA ALA A 85 -3.04 17.96 18.81
C ALA A 85 -3.38 18.47 17.39
N ALA A 86 -3.56 17.59 16.42
CA ALA A 86 -3.92 17.99 15.06
C ALA A 86 -5.28 18.74 15.04
N PRO A 87 -5.42 19.84 14.28
CA PRO A 87 -6.66 20.59 14.21
C PRO A 87 -7.80 19.76 13.59
N ASN A 88 -9.02 20.00 14.06
CA ASN A 88 -10.22 19.34 13.55
C ASN A 88 -10.79 20.10 12.34
N ASN A 89 -11.32 19.35 11.38
CA ASN A 89 -12.11 19.82 10.23
C ASN A 89 -11.40 20.89 9.39
N THR A 90 -10.09 20.75 9.17
CA THR A 90 -9.34 21.62 8.27
C THR A 90 -9.79 21.48 6.82
N ASN A 91 -9.71 22.57 6.09
CA ASN A 91 -9.81 22.58 4.63
C ASN A 91 -8.45 22.24 4.01
N ILE A 92 -8.44 21.69 2.81
CA ILE A 92 -7.18 21.39 2.10
C ILE A 92 -6.31 22.65 1.90
N SER A 93 -6.94 23.82 1.73
CA SER A 93 -6.25 25.11 1.61
C SER A 93 -5.50 25.52 2.88
N ASP A 94 -5.90 25.01 4.06
CA ASP A 94 -5.21 25.27 5.31
C ASP A 94 -3.83 24.62 5.33
N GLY A 95 -3.61 23.59 4.50
CA GLY A 95 -2.41 22.76 4.47
C GLY A 95 -2.46 21.60 5.46
N TYR A 96 -1.51 20.67 5.30
CA TYR A 96 -1.39 19.47 6.12
C TYR A 96 -0.89 19.77 7.52
N PHE A 97 -1.38 19.00 8.49
CA PHE A 97 -0.73 18.82 9.79
C PHE A 97 0.23 17.62 9.67
N LEU A 98 1.52 17.90 9.63
CA LEU A 98 2.58 16.92 9.45
C LEU A 98 3.08 16.42 10.80
N ILE A 99 2.97 15.11 11.01
CA ILE A 99 3.54 14.38 12.13
C ILE A 99 4.78 13.66 11.60
N TYR A 100 5.96 14.16 11.95
CA TYR A 100 7.21 13.46 11.69
C TYR A 100 7.51 12.53 12.84
N ILE A 101 7.70 11.25 12.55
CA ILE A 101 7.91 10.20 13.55
C ILE A 101 9.34 9.70 13.37
N VAL A 102 10.19 9.90 14.39
CA VAL A 102 11.61 9.52 14.33
C VAL A 102 11.77 7.98 14.26
N PRO A 103 12.98 7.45 14.03
CA PRO A 103 13.19 6.00 14.05
C PRO A 103 12.84 5.41 15.42
N GLY A 104 12.12 4.29 15.43
CA GLY A 104 11.66 3.65 16.65
C GLY A 104 10.57 2.62 16.41
N VAL A 105 10.26 1.87 17.47
CA VAL A 105 9.13 0.94 17.52
C VAL A 105 8.09 1.52 18.48
N TYR A 106 6.92 1.83 17.94
CA TYR A 106 5.81 2.46 18.64
C TYR A 106 4.70 1.44 18.82
N GLU A 107 4.59 0.87 20.03
CA GLU A 107 3.50 -0.03 20.39
C GLU A 107 2.25 0.78 20.75
N GLU A 108 1.54 1.22 19.72
CA GLU A 108 0.39 2.11 19.82
C GLU A 108 -0.74 1.66 18.88
N TYR A 109 -1.98 1.77 19.34
CA TYR A 109 -3.16 1.68 18.49
C TYR A 109 -3.60 3.10 18.14
N VAL A 110 -3.43 3.49 16.88
CA VAL A 110 -3.60 4.88 16.44
C VAL A 110 -4.88 5.00 15.62
N THR A 111 -5.69 6.02 15.91
CA THR A 111 -6.90 6.33 15.13
C THR A 111 -6.86 7.76 14.60
N ILE A 112 -6.97 7.91 13.28
CA ILE A 112 -7.18 9.19 12.60
C ILE A 112 -8.67 9.36 12.39
N ASP A 113 -9.32 9.98 13.37
CA ASP A 113 -10.77 10.17 13.37
C ASP A 113 -11.27 10.99 12.18
N LYS A 114 -12.57 10.85 11.87
CA LYS A 114 -13.22 11.53 10.74
C LYS A 114 -13.01 13.05 10.71
N ASN A 115 -12.92 13.68 11.87
CA ASN A 115 -12.68 15.12 12.00
C ASN A 115 -11.18 15.49 11.86
N LYS A 116 -10.24 14.54 11.94
CA LYS A 116 -8.80 14.76 11.75
C LYS A 116 -8.45 14.72 10.24
N LYS A 117 -8.88 15.73 9.49
CA LYS A 117 -8.62 15.85 8.04
C LYS A 117 -7.21 16.37 7.76
N ASN A 118 -6.66 16.05 6.59
CA ASN A 118 -5.37 16.54 6.10
C ASN A 118 -4.21 16.27 7.08
N VAL A 119 -4.20 15.09 7.70
CA VAL A 119 -3.08 14.62 8.53
C VAL A 119 -2.08 13.88 7.64
N MET A 120 -0.80 14.25 7.76
CA MET A 120 0.31 13.59 7.09
C MET A 120 1.24 12.98 8.12
N MET A 121 1.53 11.69 8.00
CA MET A 121 2.53 10.99 8.80
C MET A 121 3.75 10.66 7.95
N ILE A 122 4.93 11.07 8.39
CA ILE A 122 6.19 10.74 7.73
C ILE A 122 7.11 10.07 8.75
N GLY A 123 7.55 8.85 8.43
CA GLY A 123 8.59 8.15 9.17
C GLY A 123 9.97 8.30 8.53
N SER A 124 10.97 7.70 9.15
CA SER A 124 12.36 7.70 8.65
C SER A 124 12.65 6.57 7.64
N GLY A 125 11.68 5.71 7.33
CA GLY A 125 11.82 4.62 6.37
C GLY A 125 11.14 3.33 6.82
N ILE A 126 10.85 2.46 5.86
CA ILE A 126 10.46 1.07 6.14
C ILE A 126 11.53 0.42 7.03
N ASN A 127 11.09 -0.30 8.07
CA ASN A 127 11.92 -0.90 9.11
C ASN A 127 12.72 0.07 10.00
N GLN A 128 12.57 1.39 9.83
CA GLN A 128 13.18 2.39 10.72
C GLN A 128 12.14 2.97 11.69
N THR A 129 10.95 3.31 11.17
CA THR A 129 9.81 3.78 11.96
C THR A 129 8.69 2.75 11.87
N ILE A 130 8.34 2.13 13.00
CA ILE A 130 7.41 1.00 13.05
C ILE A 130 6.27 1.29 14.03
N ILE A 131 5.03 1.30 13.55
CA ILE A 131 3.83 1.30 14.39
C ILE A 131 3.36 -0.15 14.52
N THR A 132 3.30 -0.68 15.74
CA THR A 132 3.01 -2.10 16.00
C THR A 132 1.88 -2.29 16.99
N GLY A 133 1.10 -3.35 16.77
CA GLY A 133 0.05 -3.81 17.68
C GLY A 133 -0.20 -5.29 17.47
N ASN A 134 -1.06 -5.90 18.28
CA ASN A 134 -1.34 -7.35 18.22
C ASN A 134 -2.81 -7.72 18.50
N ARG A 135 -3.76 -6.78 18.36
CA ARG A 135 -5.18 -7.08 18.58
C ARG A 135 -5.66 -8.08 17.52
N SER A 136 -6.50 -9.01 17.94
CA SER A 136 -6.99 -10.10 17.09
C SER A 136 -8.39 -10.55 17.48
N VAL A 137 -9.06 -11.27 16.57
CA VAL A 137 -10.39 -11.85 16.86
C VAL A 137 -10.33 -12.93 17.93
N VAL A 138 -9.29 -13.78 17.91
CA VAL A 138 -9.11 -14.83 18.93
C VAL A 138 -9.00 -14.24 20.35
N ASP A 139 -8.38 -13.07 20.47
CA ASP A 139 -8.19 -12.39 21.76
C ASP A 139 -9.36 -11.44 22.12
N GLY A 140 -10.51 -11.57 21.44
CA GLY A 140 -11.75 -10.88 21.80
C GLY A 140 -12.02 -9.55 21.08
N SER A 141 -11.17 -9.15 20.13
CA SER A 141 -11.47 -8.02 19.24
C SER A 141 -12.49 -8.41 18.16
N THR A 142 -13.12 -7.42 17.52
CA THR A 142 -13.68 -7.62 16.18
C THR A 142 -12.59 -7.43 15.13
N THR A 143 -12.76 -7.95 13.92
CA THR A 143 -11.87 -7.63 12.79
C THR A 143 -11.72 -6.12 12.62
N PHE A 144 -12.84 -5.37 12.66
CA PHE A 144 -12.85 -3.93 12.51
C PHE A 144 -12.03 -3.20 13.60
N ASN A 145 -12.09 -3.64 14.86
CA ASN A 145 -11.39 -3.02 15.99
C ASN A 145 -9.97 -3.57 16.21
N SER A 146 -9.56 -4.57 15.43
CA SER A 146 -8.23 -5.20 15.55
C SER A 146 -7.10 -4.38 14.93
N SER A 147 -7.42 -3.32 14.20
CA SER A 147 -6.46 -2.49 13.47
C SER A 147 -5.42 -1.83 14.38
N THR A 148 -4.13 -1.99 14.05
CA THR A 148 -3.04 -1.20 14.64
C THR A 148 -3.18 0.29 14.28
N LEU A 149 -3.42 0.59 12.99
CA LEU A 149 -3.73 1.93 12.50
C LEU A 149 -5.13 1.95 11.87
N ALA A 150 -6.00 2.82 12.38
CA ALA A 150 -7.31 3.11 11.81
C ALA A 150 -7.36 4.50 11.19
N VAL A 151 -7.68 4.61 9.90
CA VAL A 151 -7.74 5.89 9.19
C VAL A 151 -9.16 6.14 8.69
N VAL A 152 -9.77 7.24 9.11
CA VAL A 152 -11.10 7.69 8.71
C VAL A 152 -11.09 9.16 8.26
N GLY A 153 -10.15 9.96 8.78
CA GLY A 153 -9.92 11.35 8.37
C GLY A 153 -9.55 11.47 6.89
N GLU A 154 -10.33 12.28 6.17
CA GLU A 154 -10.18 12.55 4.73
C GLU A 154 -8.79 13.12 4.39
N ARG A 155 -8.25 12.72 3.23
CA ARG A 155 -6.93 13.15 2.70
C ARG A 155 -5.77 12.79 3.62
N PHE A 156 -5.85 11.66 4.33
CA PHE A 156 -4.73 11.17 5.09
C PHE A 156 -3.57 10.74 4.17
N VAL A 157 -2.34 11.05 4.58
CA VAL A 157 -1.13 10.61 3.87
C VAL A 157 -0.18 9.93 4.84
N ALA A 158 0.32 8.74 4.50
CA ALA A 158 1.42 8.08 5.21
C ALA A 158 2.59 7.85 4.26
N VAL A 159 3.81 8.17 4.72
CA VAL A 159 5.05 7.99 3.95
C VAL A 159 6.15 7.39 4.81
N ASN A 160 6.89 6.42 4.28
CA ASN A 160 8.12 5.89 4.90
C ASN A 160 7.91 5.26 6.30
N ILE A 161 6.81 4.53 6.49
CA ILE A 161 6.45 3.91 7.77
C ILE A 161 6.15 2.42 7.57
N THR A 162 6.53 1.59 8.53
CA THR A 162 6.00 0.23 8.69
C THR A 162 4.81 0.25 9.66
N ILE A 163 3.68 -0.33 9.26
CA ILE A 163 2.55 -0.61 10.14
C ILE A 163 2.34 -2.11 10.20
N ARG A 164 2.40 -2.71 11.39
CA ARG A 164 2.28 -4.16 11.55
C ARG A 164 1.33 -4.60 12.64
N ASN A 165 0.68 -5.75 12.40
CA ASN A 165 -0.01 -6.51 13.43
C ASN A 165 0.71 -7.84 13.67
N THR A 166 1.22 -8.03 14.88
CA THR A 166 2.08 -9.16 15.28
C THR A 166 1.34 -10.32 15.92
N ALA A 167 0.00 -10.33 15.89
CA ALA A 167 -0.81 -11.39 16.51
C ALA A 167 -0.45 -12.81 16.00
N GLY A 168 -0.09 -12.93 14.71
CA GLY A 168 0.31 -14.19 14.11
C GLY A 168 -0.85 -14.99 13.49
N ALA A 169 -0.52 -15.99 12.66
CA ALA A 169 -1.52 -16.76 11.91
C ALA A 169 -2.55 -17.48 12.82
N ILE A 170 -2.11 -17.96 13.98
CA ILE A 170 -2.96 -18.68 14.95
C ILE A 170 -4.04 -17.81 15.59
N LYS A 171 -3.94 -16.49 15.43
CA LYS A 171 -4.88 -15.51 16.01
C LYS A 171 -5.99 -15.10 15.05
N HIS A 172 -6.05 -15.72 13.88
CA HIS A 172 -7.01 -15.42 12.82
C HIS A 172 -6.97 -13.93 12.44
N GLN A 173 -8.12 -13.28 12.25
CA GLN A 173 -8.19 -11.91 11.75
C GLN A 173 -7.49 -10.94 12.70
N ALA A 174 -6.49 -10.22 12.18
CA ALA A 174 -5.68 -9.28 12.93
C ALA A 174 -5.18 -8.18 11.99
N VAL A 175 -5.91 -7.07 11.95
CA VAL A 175 -5.70 -6.00 10.97
C VAL A 175 -4.48 -5.14 11.34
N ALA A 176 -3.60 -4.88 10.38
CA ALA A 176 -2.53 -3.89 10.53
C ALA A 176 -3.06 -2.48 10.24
N VAL A 177 -3.69 -2.30 9.08
CA VAL A 177 -4.27 -1.02 8.66
C VAL A 177 -5.74 -1.22 8.30
N ARG A 178 -6.61 -0.44 8.93
CA ARG A 178 -7.99 -0.23 8.46
C ARG A 178 -8.13 1.16 7.90
N ASN A 179 -8.47 1.26 6.62
CA ASN A 179 -8.62 2.53 5.94
C ASN A 179 -10.04 2.71 5.41
N GLY A 180 -10.73 3.75 5.88
CA GLY A 180 -12.02 4.20 5.39
C GLY A 180 -12.04 5.69 5.03
N ALA A 181 -10.87 6.32 4.92
CA ALA A 181 -10.72 7.71 4.53
C ALA A 181 -10.83 7.87 3.01
N ASP A 182 -11.53 8.90 2.58
CA ASP A 182 -11.55 9.30 1.18
C ASP A 182 -10.27 10.08 0.83
N LEU A 183 -9.77 9.87 -0.40
CA LEU A 183 -8.59 10.52 -0.94
C LEU A 183 -7.31 10.25 -0.13
N SER A 184 -7.21 9.06 0.48
CA SER A 184 -6.05 8.70 1.30
C SER A 184 -4.93 8.08 0.47
N THR A 185 -3.68 8.38 0.83
CA THR A 185 -2.48 7.87 0.16
C THR A 185 -1.51 7.22 1.12
N PHE A 186 -1.02 6.03 0.76
CA PHE A 186 0.13 5.40 1.39
C PHE A 186 1.26 5.30 0.36
N TYR A 187 2.43 5.86 0.67
CA TYR A 187 3.56 5.88 -0.24
C TYR A 187 4.82 5.34 0.45
N ASN A 188 5.49 4.36 -0.16
CA ASN A 188 6.70 3.75 0.40
C ASN A 188 6.50 3.26 1.85
N CYS A 189 5.41 2.52 2.08
CA CYS A 189 5.06 1.96 3.38
C CYS A 189 5.17 0.44 3.36
N SER A 190 5.42 -0.16 4.52
CA SER A 190 5.26 -1.62 4.71
C SER A 190 4.02 -1.87 5.57
N ILE A 191 3.13 -2.75 5.12
CA ILE A 191 1.90 -3.13 5.82
C ILE A 191 1.92 -4.64 6.05
N GLU A 192 2.03 -5.04 7.31
CA GLU A 192 2.44 -6.41 7.63
C GLU A 192 1.49 -7.10 8.60
N GLY A 193 1.09 -8.32 8.26
CA GLY A 193 0.25 -9.16 9.10
C GLY A 193 0.23 -10.60 8.62
N TYR A 194 -0.85 -11.30 8.99
CA TYR A 194 -1.18 -12.63 8.51
C TYR A 194 -2.56 -12.61 7.87
N GLN A 195 -3.62 -12.92 8.61
CA GLN A 195 -4.99 -12.89 8.09
C GLN A 195 -5.57 -11.48 8.26
N ASP A 196 -6.22 -10.98 7.21
CA ASP A 196 -6.88 -9.67 7.18
C ASP A 196 -5.91 -8.47 7.38
N THR A 197 -4.69 -8.52 6.82
CA THR A 197 -3.66 -7.48 7.02
C THR A 197 -4.13 -6.05 6.70
N LEU A 198 -4.65 -5.82 5.49
CA LEU A 198 -5.05 -4.51 4.99
C LEU A 198 -6.56 -4.49 4.71
N TYR A 199 -7.28 -3.79 5.59
CA TYR A 199 -8.71 -3.56 5.46
C TYR A 199 -8.98 -2.26 4.70
N THR A 200 -9.07 -2.35 3.37
CA THR A 200 -9.55 -1.29 2.46
C THR A 200 -11.06 -1.10 2.58
N HIS A 201 -11.49 -0.62 3.75
CA HIS A 201 -12.88 -0.63 4.19
C HIS A 201 -13.84 0.10 3.24
N SER A 202 -13.53 1.35 2.87
CA SER A 202 -14.44 2.21 2.10
C SER A 202 -13.73 3.41 1.47
N MET A 203 -14.43 4.13 0.57
CA MET A 203 -13.97 5.37 -0.09
C MET A 203 -12.82 5.15 -1.08
N ARG A 204 -12.24 6.24 -1.62
CA ARG A 204 -11.16 6.19 -2.61
C ARG A 204 -9.80 6.17 -1.93
N GLN A 205 -8.95 5.23 -2.34
CA GLN A 205 -7.66 4.99 -1.70
C GLN A 205 -6.57 4.70 -2.74
N PHE A 206 -5.35 5.14 -2.45
CA PHE A 206 -4.19 4.87 -3.30
C PHE A 206 -2.99 4.37 -2.47
N TYR A 207 -2.38 3.28 -2.94
CA TYR A 207 -1.17 2.70 -2.35
C TYR A 207 -0.09 2.65 -3.43
N ARG A 208 1.06 3.27 -3.17
CA ARG A 208 2.17 3.36 -4.12
C ARG A 208 3.46 2.87 -3.49
N ASN A 209 4.22 2.03 -4.21
CA ASN A 209 5.52 1.52 -3.74
C ASN A 209 5.44 0.90 -2.34
N CYS A 210 4.33 0.23 -2.01
CA CYS A 210 4.16 -0.38 -0.70
C CYS A 210 4.52 -1.87 -0.73
N ASP A 211 5.06 -2.36 0.39
CA ASP A 211 5.22 -3.79 0.64
C ASP A 211 4.05 -4.26 1.51
N ILE A 212 3.30 -5.26 1.06
CA ILE A 212 2.12 -5.76 1.78
C ILE A 212 2.25 -7.25 2.00
N TYR A 213 2.17 -7.67 3.26
CA TYR A 213 2.41 -9.06 3.65
C TYR A 213 1.17 -9.68 4.29
N GLY A 214 0.83 -10.91 3.90
CA GLY A 214 -0.20 -11.66 4.60
C GLY A 214 -0.48 -13.03 4.04
N THR A 215 -1.61 -13.61 4.43
CA THR A 215 -1.97 -15.00 4.16
C THR A 215 -3.39 -15.13 3.61
N VAL A 216 -4.37 -15.28 4.49
CA VAL A 216 -5.80 -15.35 4.16
C VAL A 216 -6.35 -13.93 4.07
N ASP A 217 -6.98 -13.60 2.94
CA ASP A 217 -7.75 -12.37 2.70
C ASP A 217 -6.99 -11.08 3.05
N PHE A 218 -5.67 -11.05 2.80
CA PHE A 218 -4.83 -10.01 3.38
C PHE A 218 -4.99 -8.62 2.76
N ILE A 219 -5.72 -8.50 1.66
CA ILE A 219 -6.28 -7.24 1.15
C ILE A 219 -7.80 -7.43 0.98
N PHE A 220 -8.59 -6.78 1.82
CA PHE A 220 -10.05 -7.00 1.82
C PHE A 220 -10.81 -5.70 2.07
N GLY A 221 -12.13 -5.72 1.81
CA GLY A 221 -13.01 -4.57 2.00
C GLY A 221 -13.75 -4.15 0.75
N ASN A 222 -14.32 -2.95 0.77
CA ASN A 222 -15.22 -2.43 -0.27
C ASN A 222 -14.87 -0.97 -0.65
N ALA A 223 -13.58 -0.62 -0.61
CA ALA A 223 -13.09 0.65 -1.14
C ALA A 223 -13.09 0.66 -2.69
N ALA A 224 -12.99 1.84 -3.28
CA ALA A 224 -12.44 2.00 -4.63
C ALA A 224 -10.93 2.23 -4.48
N VAL A 225 -10.14 1.17 -4.64
CA VAL A 225 -8.70 1.19 -4.31
C VAL A 225 -7.84 0.80 -5.50
N VAL A 226 -6.76 1.56 -5.71
CA VAL A 226 -5.66 1.18 -6.61
C VAL A 226 -4.40 0.97 -5.80
N LEU A 227 -3.81 -0.21 -5.93
CA LEU A 227 -2.46 -0.52 -5.47
C LEU A 227 -1.56 -0.49 -6.70
N GLN A 228 -0.61 0.43 -6.74
CA GLN A 228 0.27 0.65 -7.89
C GLN A 228 1.74 0.47 -7.53
N ASN A 229 2.49 -0.29 -8.33
CA ASN A 229 3.91 -0.52 -8.09
C ASN A 229 4.23 -1.05 -6.68
N CYS A 230 3.30 -1.83 -6.11
CA CYS A 230 3.45 -2.45 -4.79
C CYS A 230 4.00 -3.87 -4.92
N ASN A 231 4.68 -4.34 -3.87
CA ASN A 231 5.04 -5.74 -3.71
C ASN A 231 4.01 -6.42 -2.79
N LEU A 232 3.41 -7.51 -3.27
CA LEU A 232 2.43 -8.30 -2.53
C LEU A 232 3.07 -9.64 -2.16
N TYR A 233 3.35 -9.81 -0.88
CA TYR A 233 4.08 -10.95 -0.34
C TYR A 233 3.14 -11.91 0.40
N ALA A 234 2.82 -13.03 -0.24
CA ALA A 234 2.10 -14.11 0.43
C ALA A 234 3.05 -14.86 1.38
N ARG A 235 2.61 -15.05 2.62
CA ARG A 235 3.35 -15.74 3.69
C ARG A 235 2.92 -17.18 3.84
N LEU A 236 3.68 -17.95 4.63
CA LEU A 236 3.25 -19.29 5.03
C LEU A 236 2.07 -19.17 6.02
N PRO A 237 0.86 -19.69 5.68
CA PRO A 237 -0.27 -19.69 6.59
C PRO A 237 -0.17 -20.86 7.58
N MET A 238 -1.21 -21.05 8.40
CA MET A 238 -1.29 -22.26 9.22
C MET A 238 -1.39 -23.51 8.35
N GLN A 239 -0.96 -24.65 8.89
CA GLN A 239 -1.11 -25.94 8.23
C GLN A 239 -2.59 -26.19 7.86
N GLY A 240 -2.83 -26.59 6.61
CA GLY A 240 -4.17 -26.86 6.08
C GLY A 240 -4.92 -25.62 5.56
N GLN A 241 -4.37 -24.42 5.74
CA GLN A 241 -4.90 -23.21 5.11
C GLN A 241 -4.29 -22.97 3.72
N PHE A 242 -4.90 -22.04 3.00
CA PHE A 242 -4.43 -21.49 1.74
C PHE A 242 -4.32 -19.98 1.87
N ASN A 243 -3.63 -19.34 0.93
CA ASN A 243 -3.59 -17.89 0.83
C ASN A 243 -4.61 -17.39 -0.19
N ALA A 244 -5.26 -16.28 0.11
CA ALA A 244 -6.05 -15.50 -0.83
C ALA A 244 -5.58 -14.05 -0.71
N ILE A 245 -5.03 -13.50 -1.80
CA ILE A 245 -4.48 -12.15 -1.77
C ILE A 245 -5.60 -11.13 -1.55
N THR A 246 -6.71 -11.28 -2.27
CA THR A 246 -7.86 -10.38 -2.14
C THR A 246 -9.15 -11.07 -1.68
N ALA A 247 -9.94 -10.35 -0.88
CA ALA A 247 -11.32 -10.71 -0.54
C ALA A 247 -12.23 -9.48 -0.64
N GLN A 248 -12.62 -9.14 -1.88
CA GLN A 248 -13.36 -7.92 -2.16
C GLN A 248 -14.85 -8.07 -1.79
N GLY A 249 -15.39 -7.06 -1.11
CA GLY A 249 -16.66 -7.05 -0.40
C GLY A 249 -17.79 -6.23 -1.03
N ARG A 250 -17.79 -6.02 -2.34
CA ARG A 250 -18.86 -5.28 -3.03
C ARG A 250 -20.17 -6.06 -3.00
N THR A 251 -21.22 -5.40 -2.49
CA THR A 251 -22.52 -6.02 -2.19
C THR A 251 -23.63 -5.62 -3.14
N ASP A 252 -23.43 -4.55 -3.91
CA ASP A 252 -24.43 -4.01 -4.84
C ASP A 252 -23.72 -3.66 -6.16
N PRO A 253 -24.28 -4.03 -7.33
CA PRO A 253 -23.65 -3.75 -8.63
C PRO A 253 -23.51 -2.26 -8.93
N ASN A 254 -24.34 -1.40 -8.32
CA ASN A 254 -24.32 0.05 -8.48
C ASN A 254 -23.23 0.73 -7.63
N GLN A 255 -22.55 -0.01 -6.74
CA GLN A 255 -21.37 0.50 -6.05
C GLN A 255 -20.20 0.61 -7.04
N ASN A 256 -19.58 1.79 -7.06
CA ASN A 256 -18.40 2.09 -7.87
C ASN A 256 -17.08 1.64 -7.20
N THR A 257 -17.13 0.57 -6.42
CA THR A 257 -16.02 0.06 -5.59
C THR A 257 -15.34 -1.16 -6.20
N GLY A 258 -14.14 -1.50 -5.74
CA GLY A 258 -13.34 -2.61 -6.25
C GLY A 258 -11.87 -2.45 -5.93
N THR A 259 -11.12 -3.53 -6.15
CA THR A 259 -9.68 -3.58 -5.92
C THR A 259 -8.95 -3.69 -7.26
N SER A 260 -8.13 -2.71 -7.58
CA SER A 260 -7.27 -2.70 -8.76
C SER A 260 -5.82 -2.88 -8.34
N ILE A 261 -5.20 -3.97 -8.80
CA ILE A 261 -3.79 -4.30 -8.60
C ILE A 261 -3.06 -3.98 -9.91
N HIS A 262 -2.31 -2.89 -9.94
CA HIS A 262 -1.77 -2.29 -11.16
C HIS A 262 -0.25 -2.19 -11.11
N ASN A 263 0.46 -2.82 -12.05
CA ASN A 263 1.92 -2.82 -12.05
C ASN A 263 2.54 -3.34 -10.74
N CYS A 264 1.93 -4.34 -10.11
CA CYS A 264 2.44 -4.89 -8.86
C CYS A 264 3.34 -6.11 -9.10
N THR A 265 4.14 -6.46 -8.09
CA THR A 265 4.90 -7.71 -8.06
C THR A 265 4.32 -8.62 -6.98
N ILE A 266 3.91 -9.83 -7.35
CA ILE A 266 3.34 -10.83 -6.45
C ILE A 266 4.35 -11.95 -6.24
N LYS A 267 4.78 -12.16 -4.99
CA LYS A 267 5.81 -13.15 -4.64
C LYS A 267 5.48 -13.89 -3.36
N ALA A 268 6.10 -15.06 -3.21
CA ALA A 268 6.11 -15.77 -1.93
C ALA A 268 7.22 -15.20 -1.03
N THR A 269 6.98 -15.14 0.27
CA THR A 269 8.09 -15.01 1.22
C THR A 269 8.92 -16.30 1.23
N PRO A 270 10.19 -16.27 1.69
CA PRO A 270 11.09 -17.44 1.63
C PRO A 270 10.54 -18.72 2.30
N ASP A 271 9.82 -18.57 3.40
CA ASP A 271 9.14 -19.65 4.13
C ASP A 271 7.98 -20.26 3.33
N LEU A 272 7.19 -19.46 2.61
CA LEU A 272 6.17 -19.97 1.71
C LEU A 272 6.79 -20.62 0.46
N ALA A 273 7.82 -20.02 -0.11
CA ALA A 273 8.51 -20.58 -1.29
C ALA A 273 9.12 -21.96 -1.02
N SER A 274 9.43 -22.25 0.24
CA SER A 274 9.94 -23.55 0.71
C SER A 274 8.82 -24.55 1.05
N SER A 275 7.54 -24.14 1.02
CA SER A 275 6.38 -25.00 1.27
C SER A 275 5.90 -25.66 -0.02
N THR A 276 5.60 -26.96 0.04
CA THR A 276 5.10 -27.73 -1.11
C THR A 276 3.58 -27.91 -1.12
N ASN A 277 2.90 -27.55 -0.03
CA ASN A 277 1.49 -27.91 0.19
C ASN A 277 0.56 -26.69 0.34
N THR A 278 1.07 -25.47 0.24
CA THR A 278 0.27 -24.26 0.40
C THR A 278 -0.11 -23.70 -0.96
N LYS A 279 -1.43 -23.62 -1.22
CA LYS A 279 -1.96 -22.95 -2.40
C LYS A 279 -2.10 -21.45 -2.16
N THR A 280 -1.80 -20.65 -3.17
CA THR A 280 -2.05 -19.21 -3.16
C THR A 280 -2.94 -18.81 -4.33
N TYR A 281 -4.00 -18.06 -4.05
CA TYR A 281 -4.96 -17.57 -5.03
C TYR A 281 -4.93 -16.04 -5.07
N LEU A 282 -5.24 -15.46 -6.24
CA LEU A 282 -5.42 -14.02 -6.45
C LEU A 282 -6.55 -13.47 -5.56
N GLY A 283 -7.61 -14.24 -5.35
CA GLY A 283 -8.64 -13.86 -4.38
C GLY A 283 -9.84 -14.79 -4.33
N ARG A 284 -10.82 -14.40 -3.51
CA ARG A 284 -12.11 -15.06 -3.35
C ARG A 284 -13.26 -14.07 -3.06
N PRO A 285 -14.50 -14.33 -3.52
CA PRO A 285 -15.57 -13.34 -3.49
C PRO A 285 -16.26 -13.27 -2.12
N TRP A 286 -15.78 -12.40 -1.23
CA TRP A 286 -16.39 -12.21 0.08
C TRP A 286 -17.88 -11.79 -0.01
N LYS A 287 -18.25 -11.07 -1.06
CA LYS A 287 -19.62 -10.62 -1.32
C LYS A 287 -20.04 -10.84 -2.78
N GLU A 288 -21.35 -10.80 -3.01
CA GLU A 288 -22.01 -11.26 -4.23
C GLU A 288 -21.52 -10.57 -5.51
N TYR A 289 -21.14 -9.29 -5.44
CA TYR A 289 -20.68 -8.51 -6.59
C TYR A 289 -19.19 -8.19 -6.51
N SER A 290 -18.42 -9.04 -5.81
CA SER A 290 -16.96 -8.92 -5.67
C SER A 290 -16.29 -8.57 -7.00
N ARG A 291 -15.41 -7.58 -6.96
CA ARG A 291 -14.76 -6.99 -8.15
C ARG A 291 -13.30 -6.71 -7.88
N THR A 292 -12.42 -7.48 -8.53
CA THR A 292 -10.97 -7.37 -8.41
C THR A 292 -10.33 -7.50 -9.78
N VAL A 293 -9.35 -6.65 -10.07
CA VAL A 293 -8.61 -6.66 -11.33
C VAL A 293 -7.12 -6.72 -11.04
N TYR A 294 -6.42 -7.64 -11.69
CA TYR A 294 -4.95 -7.70 -11.72
C TYR A 294 -4.48 -7.33 -13.13
N MET A 295 -3.72 -6.24 -13.24
CA MET A 295 -3.29 -5.74 -14.53
C MET A 295 -1.83 -5.30 -14.55
N GLN A 296 -1.16 -5.62 -15.65
CA GLN A 296 0.24 -5.28 -15.92
C GLN A 296 1.19 -5.68 -14.79
N SER A 297 0.84 -6.74 -14.04
CA SER A 297 1.53 -7.15 -12.83
C SER A 297 2.39 -8.40 -13.06
N TYR A 298 3.50 -8.51 -12.33
CA TYR A 298 4.31 -9.72 -12.30
C TYR A 298 3.74 -10.72 -11.27
N MET A 299 3.45 -11.93 -11.70
CA MET A 299 2.96 -13.03 -10.88
C MET A 299 4.00 -14.16 -10.84
N ASP A 300 4.61 -14.40 -9.68
CA ASP A 300 5.50 -15.54 -9.50
C ASP A 300 4.72 -16.87 -9.47
N SER A 301 5.43 -17.99 -9.43
CA SER A 301 4.93 -19.36 -9.59
C SER A 301 4.05 -19.86 -8.45
N LEU A 302 3.93 -19.09 -7.35
CA LEU A 302 3.07 -19.44 -6.21
C LEU A 302 1.57 -19.43 -6.53
N ILE A 303 1.16 -18.70 -7.58
CA ILE A 303 -0.25 -18.56 -7.94
C ILE A 303 -0.75 -19.89 -8.51
N ASP A 304 -1.73 -20.50 -7.85
CA ASP A 304 -2.37 -21.74 -8.32
C ASP A 304 -2.94 -21.51 -9.74
N PRO A 305 -2.80 -22.47 -10.67
CA PRO A 305 -3.27 -22.31 -12.05
C PRO A 305 -4.76 -21.91 -12.17
N ALA A 306 -5.61 -22.32 -11.22
CA ALA A 306 -7.01 -21.90 -11.17
C ALA A 306 -7.16 -20.38 -10.97
N GLY A 307 -6.16 -19.72 -10.37
CA GLY A 307 -6.06 -18.29 -10.13
C GLY A 307 -6.94 -17.81 -8.98
N TRP A 308 -8.21 -18.21 -8.97
CA TRP A 308 -9.22 -17.71 -8.04
C TRP A 308 -9.85 -18.86 -7.24
N ARG A 309 -10.33 -18.56 -6.03
CA ARG A 309 -10.94 -19.53 -5.12
C ARG A 309 -12.39 -19.17 -4.83
N ASP A 310 -13.30 -20.15 -4.86
CA ASP A 310 -14.69 -19.92 -4.49
C ASP A 310 -14.79 -19.53 -3.01
N TRP A 311 -15.79 -18.71 -2.67
CA TRP A 311 -16.06 -18.39 -1.28
C TRP A 311 -16.79 -19.55 -0.58
N ASN A 312 -17.87 -20.01 -1.21
CA ASN A 312 -18.65 -21.16 -0.78
C ASN A 312 -19.48 -21.71 -1.96
N GLY A 313 -18.99 -22.77 -2.61
CA GLY A 313 -19.71 -23.43 -3.69
C GLY A 313 -19.92 -22.49 -4.88
N THR A 314 -21.16 -22.30 -5.31
CA THR A 314 -21.50 -21.47 -6.47
C THR A 314 -21.80 -20.00 -6.14
N PHE A 315 -21.67 -19.59 -4.88
CA PHE A 315 -21.92 -18.20 -4.46
C PHE A 315 -21.09 -17.21 -5.26
N ALA A 316 -21.72 -16.13 -5.74
CA ALA A 316 -21.15 -15.02 -6.48
C ALA A 316 -20.52 -15.32 -7.85
N LEU A 317 -20.32 -16.59 -8.24
CA LEU A 317 -19.52 -16.96 -9.42
C LEU A 317 -20.03 -16.37 -10.74
N SER A 318 -21.33 -16.07 -10.83
CA SER A 318 -21.97 -15.46 -12.00
C SER A 318 -22.13 -13.94 -11.92
N THR A 319 -21.89 -13.33 -10.76
CA THR A 319 -22.16 -11.91 -10.49
C THR A 319 -20.90 -11.12 -10.12
N LEU A 320 -19.84 -11.80 -9.70
CA LEU A 320 -18.52 -11.22 -9.50
C LEU A 320 -17.93 -10.73 -10.83
N TYR A 321 -16.93 -9.85 -10.74
CA TYR A 321 -16.10 -9.43 -11.87
C TYR A 321 -14.63 -9.57 -11.48
N TYR A 322 -14.03 -10.70 -11.86
CA TYR A 322 -12.61 -10.97 -11.66
C TYR A 322 -11.89 -10.94 -12.98
N ALA A 323 -10.89 -10.08 -13.11
CA ALA A 323 -10.24 -9.84 -14.38
C ALA A 323 -8.72 -9.82 -14.30
N GLU A 324 -8.10 -10.30 -15.38
CA GLU A 324 -6.66 -10.27 -15.60
C GLU A 324 -6.35 -9.58 -16.93
N TYR A 325 -5.37 -8.65 -16.94
CA TYR A 325 -4.92 -7.94 -18.14
C TYR A 325 -3.40 -7.85 -18.22
N ASN A 326 -2.81 -8.39 -19.28
CA ASN A 326 -1.38 -8.23 -19.60
C ASN A 326 -0.41 -8.49 -18.42
N ASN A 327 -0.71 -9.52 -17.61
CA ASN A 327 0.15 -9.93 -16.50
C ASN A 327 1.32 -10.77 -17.02
N ALA A 328 2.48 -10.66 -16.37
CA ALA A 328 3.71 -11.37 -16.71
C ALA A 328 4.15 -12.31 -15.59
N GLY A 329 5.12 -13.18 -15.88
CA GLY A 329 5.69 -14.12 -14.93
C GLY A 329 5.05 -15.52 -14.96
N PRO A 330 5.65 -16.49 -14.28
CA PRO A 330 5.23 -17.89 -14.38
C PRO A 330 3.81 -18.17 -13.85
N GLY A 331 3.30 -17.35 -12.93
CA GLY A 331 1.93 -17.47 -12.39
C GLY A 331 0.84 -16.80 -13.25
N SER A 332 1.20 -16.10 -14.33
CA SER A 332 0.24 -15.29 -15.11
C SER A 332 -0.48 -16.05 -16.22
N ASN A 333 -0.18 -17.33 -16.45
CA ASN A 333 -0.83 -18.12 -17.48
C ASN A 333 -2.32 -18.34 -17.16
N THR A 334 -3.20 -17.89 -18.06
CA THR A 334 -4.64 -17.94 -17.87
C THR A 334 -5.32 -19.19 -18.45
N SER A 335 -4.59 -20.08 -19.12
CA SER A 335 -5.17 -21.23 -19.84
C SER A 335 -5.87 -22.28 -18.96
N SER A 336 -5.56 -22.29 -17.66
CA SER A 336 -6.10 -23.22 -16.67
C SER A 336 -6.89 -22.53 -15.56
N ARG A 337 -7.29 -21.27 -15.78
CA ARG A 337 -8.09 -20.51 -14.82
C ARG A 337 -9.49 -21.11 -14.68
N VAL A 338 -10.16 -20.73 -13.60
CA VAL A 338 -11.57 -21.08 -13.38
C VAL A 338 -12.46 -20.68 -14.57
N ASN A 339 -13.47 -21.50 -14.86
CA ASN A 339 -14.45 -21.25 -15.92
C ASN A 339 -15.72 -20.55 -15.40
N TRP A 340 -15.58 -19.65 -14.43
CA TRP A 340 -16.73 -18.94 -13.85
C TRP A 340 -17.26 -17.87 -14.81
N PRO A 341 -18.58 -17.65 -14.90
CA PRO A 341 -19.12 -16.60 -15.78
C PRO A 341 -18.61 -15.19 -15.46
N GLY A 342 -18.29 -14.90 -14.19
CA GLY A 342 -17.74 -13.62 -13.75
C GLY A 342 -16.21 -13.48 -13.88
N TYR A 343 -15.50 -14.51 -14.36
CA TYR A 343 -14.06 -14.42 -14.61
C TYR A 343 -13.79 -14.01 -16.07
N HIS A 344 -12.83 -13.10 -16.25
CA HIS A 344 -12.54 -12.49 -17.54
C HIS A 344 -11.03 -12.33 -17.77
N VAL A 345 -10.58 -12.66 -18.98
CA VAL A 345 -9.33 -12.11 -19.53
C VAL A 345 -9.75 -10.93 -20.40
N ILE A 346 -9.40 -9.71 -19.96
CA ILE A 346 -9.94 -8.48 -20.55
C ILE A 346 -8.94 -7.83 -21.53
N ASP A 347 -9.40 -6.84 -22.29
CA ASP A 347 -8.56 -6.04 -23.19
C ASP A 347 -8.17 -4.68 -22.57
N ALA A 348 -7.45 -3.87 -23.35
CA ALA A 348 -7.02 -2.54 -22.92
C ALA A 348 -8.19 -1.57 -22.67
N THR A 349 -9.29 -1.73 -23.40
CA THR A 349 -10.47 -0.87 -23.30
C THR A 349 -11.13 -1.05 -21.93
N ASP A 350 -11.33 -2.31 -21.54
CA ASP A 350 -11.90 -2.65 -20.23
C ASP A 350 -10.92 -2.32 -19.10
N ALA A 351 -9.63 -2.66 -19.27
CA ALA A 351 -8.60 -2.43 -18.25
C ALA A 351 -8.42 -0.94 -17.92
N ASN A 352 -8.60 -0.05 -18.91
CA ASN A 352 -8.55 1.40 -18.71
C ASN A 352 -9.55 1.90 -17.64
N ASN A 353 -10.67 1.22 -17.42
CA ASN A 353 -11.65 1.62 -16.39
C ASN A 353 -11.12 1.43 -14.95
N PHE A 354 -10.06 0.65 -14.78
CA PHE A 354 -9.48 0.29 -13.48
C PHE A 354 -8.16 1.02 -13.19
N THR A 355 -7.76 1.99 -14.03
CA THR A 355 -6.56 2.80 -13.82
C THR A 355 -6.78 3.90 -12.79
N VAL A 356 -5.70 4.51 -12.33
CA VAL A 356 -5.73 5.59 -11.33
C VAL A 356 -6.62 6.76 -11.78
N SER A 357 -6.49 7.21 -13.03
CA SER A 357 -7.28 8.33 -13.56
C SER A 357 -8.78 8.02 -13.61
N ASN A 358 -9.16 6.84 -14.09
CA ASN A 358 -10.57 6.52 -14.36
C ASN A 358 -11.28 5.94 -13.14
N PHE A 359 -10.62 5.06 -12.38
CA PHE A 359 -11.29 4.31 -11.32
C PHE A 359 -11.47 5.11 -10.03
N ILE A 360 -10.44 5.89 -9.66
CA ILE A 360 -10.42 6.66 -8.41
C ILE A 360 -10.35 8.18 -8.65
N GLY A 361 -10.43 8.62 -9.91
CA GLY A 361 -10.33 10.04 -10.27
C GLY A 361 -9.01 10.66 -9.83
N GLY A 362 -7.92 9.88 -9.86
CA GLY A 362 -6.64 10.20 -9.20
C GLY A 362 -6.05 11.55 -9.59
N ASP A 363 -6.23 11.96 -10.84
CA ASP A 363 -5.73 13.25 -11.36
C ASP A 363 -6.27 14.46 -10.61
N GLY A 364 -7.46 14.34 -10.01
CA GLY A 364 -8.08 15.43 -9.26
C GLY A 364 -7.54 15.60 -7.83
N TRP A 365 -6.75 14.65 -7.30
CA TRP A 365 -6.39 14.68 -5.88
C TRP A 365 -5.02 14.10 -5.50
N LEU A 366 -4.41 13.26 -6.33
CA LEU A 366 -3.07 12.73 -6.05
C LEU A 366 -1.93 13.75 -6.20
N PRO A 367 -1.98 14.76 -7.10
CA PRO A 367 -0.92 15.75 -7.21
C PRO A 367 -0.61 16.46 -5.87
N VAL A 368 -1.63 16.75 -5.06
CA VAL A 368 -1.46 17.41 -3.75
C VAL A 368 -0.89 16.50 -2.65
N THR A 369 -0.68 15.21 -2.95
CA THR A 369 -0.02 14.24 -2.06
C THR A 369 1.44 14.00 -2.47
N ASN A 370 1.81 14.42 -3.68
CA ASN A 370 3.09 14.18 -4.35
C ASN A 370 3.58 12.71 -4.32
N ALA A 371 2.67 11.75 -4.13
CA ALA A 371 2.97 10.37 -4.44
C ALA A 371 3.02 10.23 -5.98
N PRO A 372 4.11 9.69 -6.55
CA PRO A 372 4.17 9.45 -7.98
C PRO A 372 3.09 8.43 -8.38
N TYR A 373 2.42 8.66 -9.50
CA TYR A 373 1.43 7.74 -10.00
C TYR A 373 1.41 7.73 -11.53
N GLN A 374 1.08 6.58 -12.10
CA GLN A 374 0.74 6.44 -13.51
C GLN A 374 -0.78 6.48 -13.65
N GLY A 375 -1.31 7.50 -14.33
CA GLY A 375 -2.76 7.69 -14.49
C GLY A 375 -3.44 6.64 -15.38
N SER A 376 -2.74 6.18 -16.41
CA SER A 376 -3.22 5.27 -17.46
C SER A 376 -2.59 3.87 -17.37
N LEU A 377 -2.93 2.98 -18.30
CA LEU A 377 -2.11 1.79 -18.58
C LEU A 377 -0.70 2.19 -19.01
N MET A 378 0.28 1.32 -18.73
CA MET A 378 1.70 1.46 -19.10
C MET A 378 2.01 0.97 -20.51
#